data_AF-A0A373IP80-F1
#
_entry.id   AF-A0A373IP80-F1
#
_cell.length_a   1.000
_cell.length_b   1.000
_cell.length_c   1.000
_cell.angle_alpha   90.00
_cell.angle_beta   90.00
_cell.angle_gamma   90.00
#
_symmetry.space_group_name_H-M   'P 1'
#
loop_
_entity.id
_entity.type
_entity.pdbx_description
1 polymer ?
#
loop_
_entity_poly.entity_id
_entity_poly.type
_entity_poly.pdbx_seq_one_letter_code
_entity_poly.pdbx_strand_id
1 'polypeptide(L)'
;MSEMMINQTIENTENIDQKALELAQDFSYDGYQVVRRELFAHLREPAVVIRRDSVTFNTACIAGLEDAVYIQILVNQDNKRMVVRKCEENDKDALRWCIEKPDKRKSRKMSNKLFSAMMYDMMGWNTDCRYKILGHKITHEDETMYIFDLLETEIFMDTKRKKKANPDSLEKNEELVTAETDQTPEQNQEEIAAKVARKLNRIPFYPKDWKDSFGLSVEEHKKALETNLTDGYIEFSATR
;
A
#
# COMPACT_ATOMS: atom_id res chain seq x y z
N MET A 1 27.09 -51.03 -20.83
CA MET A 1 26.27 -50.41 -19.75
C MET A 1 27.15 -49.66 -18.75
N SER A 2 27.93 -48.64 -19.17
CA SER A 2 28.47 -47.68 -18.16
C SER A 2 29.13 -46.39 -18.70
N GLU A 3 29.68 -46.32 -19.92
CA GLU A 3 30.41 -45.09 -20.32
C GLU A 3 29.56 -44.02 -21.04
N MET A 4 28.57 -44.42 -21.86
CA MET A 4 27.76 -43.44 -22.61
C MET A 4 26.72 -42.67 -21.75
N MET A 5 26.41 -43.13 -20.54
CA MET A 5 25.49 -42.41 -19.62
C MET A 5 26.21 -41.50 -18.62
N ILE A 6 27.52 -41.67 -18.45
CA ILE A 6 28.32 -40.77 -17.60
C ILE A 6 28.66 -39.48 -18.38
N ASN A 7 28.92 -39.58 -19.68
CA ASN A 7 29.22 -38.39 -20.50
C ASN A 7 28.00 -37.51 -20.79
N GLN A 8 26.78 -38.05 -20.78
CA GLN A 8 25.55 -37.24 -20.94
C GLN A 8 25.15 -36.48 -19.66
N THR A 9 25.75 -36.81 -18.51
CA THR A 9 25.44 -36.15 -17.23
C THR A 9 26.48 -35.06 -16.89
N ILE A 10 27.58 -34.95 -17.64
CA ILE A 10 28.67 -33.99 -17.38
C ILE A 10 28.63 -32.78 -18.33
N GLU A 11 27.93 -32.83 -19.46
CA GLU A 11 27.95 -31.73 -20.46
C GLU A 11 26.96 -30.57 -20.21
N ASN A 12 26.22 -30.54 -19.09
CA ASN A 12 25.30 -29.44 -18.77
C ASN A 12 25.70 -28.60 -17.55
N THR A 13 26.92 -28.78 -17.04
CA THR A 13 27.49 -27.89 -16.05
C THR A 13 28.63 -27.14 -16.72
N GLU A 14 28.68 -25.83 -16.56
CA GLU A 14 29.75 -24.94 -17.04
C GLU A 14 29.61 -24.34 -18.45
N ASN A 15 28.47 -23.72 -18.72
CA ASN A 15 28.53 -22.40 -19.36
C ASN A 15 28.47 -21.37 -18.22
N ILE A 16 29.54 -21.33 -17.42
CA ILE A 16 29.70 -20.24 -16.44
C ILE A 16 29.88 -19.00 -17.29
N ASP A 17 28.91 -18.08 -17.23
CA ASP A 17 28.96 -16.84 -17.97
C ASP A 17 30.24 -16.09 -17.55
N GLN A 18 31.27 -16.13 -18.40
CA GLN A 18 32.58 -15.52 -18.16
C GLN A 18 32.42 -14.04 -17.76
N LYS A 19 31.40 -13.37 -18.33
CA LYS A 19 31.05 -12.00 -17.99
C LYS A 19 30.53 -11.85 -16.56
N ALA A 20 29.78 -12.83 -16.05
CA ALA A 20 29.30 -12.83 -14.68
C ALA A 20 30.45 -13.02 -13.67
N LEU A 21 31.44 -13.86 -13.99
CA LEU A 21 32.65 -14.03 -13.18
C LEU A 21 33.47 -12.74 -13.10
N GLU A 22 33.68 -12.07 -14.25
CA GLU A 22 34.37 -10.77 -14.31
C GLU A 22 33.62 -9.70 -13.51
N LEU A 23 32.30 -9.61 -13.69
CA LEU A 23 31.47 -8.66 -12.94
C LEU A 23 31.49 -8.95 -11.43
N ALA A 24 31.55 -10.21 -11.00
CA ALA A 24 31.60 -10.57 -9.59
C ALA A 24 32.94 -10.19 -8.93
N GLN A 25 34.05 -10.25 -9.68
CA GLN A 25 35.38 -9.91 -9.17
C GLN A 25 35.51 -8.42 -8.87
N ASP A 26 34.91 -7.56 -9.70
CA ASP A 26 34.94 -6.10 -9.53
C ASP A 26 33.68 -5.54 -8.84
N PHE A 27 32.80 -6.41 -8.35
CA PHE A 27 31.53 -5.99 -7.77
C PHE A 27 31.72 -5.26 -6.43
N SER A 28 31.19 -4.04 -6.36
CA SER A 28 30.97 -3.30 -5.13
C SER A 28 29.57 -2.71 -5.13
N TYR A 29 28.98 -2.54 -3.94
CA TYR A 29 27.72 -1.82 -3.78
C TYR A 29 27.87 -0.30 -3.88
N ASP A 30 29.09 0.21 -4.08
CA ASP A 30 29.35 1.64 -4.27
C ASP A 30 28.57 2.22 -5.45
N GLY A 31 27.92 3.36 -5.23
CA GLY A 31 27.06 4.01 -6.22
C GLY A 31 25.70 3.35 -6.44
N TYR A 32 25.44 2.16 -5.87
CA TYR A 32 24.12 1.53 -5.92
C TYR A 32 23.19 2.09 -4.84
N GLN A 33 21.92 2.22 -5.20
CA GLN A 33 20.85 2.61 -4.30
C GLN A 33 19.88 1.44 -4.13
N VAL A 34 19.39 1.26 -2.91
CA VAL A 34 18.27 0.35 -2.67
C VAL A 34 17.02 1.02 -3.18
N VAL A 35 16.40 0.40 -4.18
CA VAL A 35 15.16 0.92 -4.76
C VAL A 35 14.04 0.80 -3.73
N ARG A 36 13.40 1.93 -3.45
CA ARG A 36 12.24 1.98 -2.56
C ARG A 36 11.13 1.08 -3.07
N ARG A 37 10.58 0.25 -2.18
CA ARG A 37 9.53 -0.70 -2.55
C ARG A 37 8.35 0.03 -3.14
N GLU A 38 7.99 1.17 -2.55
CA GLU A 38 6.92 2.11 -2.91
C GLU A 38 6.90 2.55 -4.38
N LEU A 39 8.02 2.42 -5.10
CA LEU A 39 8.10 2.68 -6.53
C LEU A 39 7.43 1.58 -7.38
N PHE A 40 7.08 0.43 -6.80
CA PHE A 40 6.50 -0.73 -7.49
C PHE A 40 5.01 -0.94 -7.20
N ALA A 41 4.37 -1.82 -7.97
CA ALA A 41 2.94 -2.12 -7.82
C ALA A 41 2.68 -3.17 -6.71
N HIS A 42 2.24 -2.73 -5.54
CA HIS A 42 1.96 -3.60 -4.39
C HIS A 42 0.56 -4.22 -4.39
N LEU A 43 0.27 -5.07 -5.37
CA LEU A 43 -1.04 -5.71 -5.51
C LEU A 43 -1.28 -6.86 -4.52
N ARG A 44 -0.22 -7.55 -4.12
CA ARG A 44 -0.28 -8.77 -3.29
C ARG A 44 0.22 -8.58 -1.86
N GLU A 45 0.84 -7.44 -1.58
CA GLU A 45 1.35 -7.13 -0.24
C GLU A 45 0.24 -6.52 0.62
N PRO A 46 0.16 -6.84 1.92
CA PRO A 46 -0.75 -6.18 2.84
C PRO A 46 -0.58 -4.66 2.76
N ALA A 47 -1.67 -3.92 2.60
CA ALA A 47 -1.60 -2.47 2.53
C ALA A 47 -2.84 -1.82 3.13
N VAL A 48 -2.63 -0.68 3.79
CA VAL A 48 -3.69 0.17 4.32
C VAL A 48 -3.66 1.53 3.61
N VAL A 49 -4.84 2.06 3.31
CA VAL A 49 -5.01 3.42 2.77
C VAL A 49 -5.75 4.26 3.80
N ILE A 50 -5.11 5.35 4.25
CA ILE A 50 -5.64 6.31 5.20
C ILE A 50 -6.01 7.60 4.45
N ARG A 51 -7.30 7.94 4.48
CA ARG A 51 -7.88 9.18 4.00
C ARG A 51 -8.28 10.06 5.17
N ARG A 52 -8.59 11.33 4.91
CA ARG A 52 -9.08 12.32 5.89
C ARG A 52 -10.26 11.81 6.74
N ASP A 53 -11.09 10.92 6.21
CA ASP A 53 -12.32 10.46 6.84
C ASP A 53 -12.47 8.94 6.95
N SER A 54 -11.48 8.18 6.48
CA SER A 54 -11.63 6.74 6.34
C SER A 54 -10.32 5.97 6.25
N VAL A 55 -10.39 4.70 6.64
CA VAL A 55 -9.33 3.70 6.46
C VAL A 55 -9.85 2.54 5.62
N THR A 56 -8.99 1.96 4.79
CA THR A 56 -9.33 0.79 3.98
C THR A 56 -8.12 -0.12 3.85
N PHE A 57 -8.30 -1.39 4.18
CA PHE A 57 -7.29 -2.43 4.00
C PHE A 57 -7.47 -3.10 2.64
N ASN A 58 -6.41 -3.53 1.99
CA ASN A 58 -6.53 -4.22 0.71
C ASN A 58 -6.93 -5.69 0.89
N THR A 59 -7.15 -6.40 -0.22
CA THR A 59 -7.55 -7.81 -0.19
C THR A 59 -6.47 -8.71 0.42
N ALA A 60 -5.18 -8.35 0.28
CA ALA A 60 -4.09 -9.12 0.88
C ALA A 60 -4.17 -9.12 2.41
N CYS A 61 -4.53 -7.98 3.04
CA CYS A 61 -4.81 -7.94 4.48
C CYS A 61 -5.93 -8.91 4.87
N ILE A 62 -7.06 -8.86 4.18
CA ILE A 62 -8.24 -9.67 4.49
C ILE A 62 -7.96 -11.17 4.31
N ALA A 63 -7.24 -11.54 3.24
CA ALA A 63 -6.86 -12.92 2.99
C ALA A 63 -5.84 -13.44 4.00
N GLY A 64 -4.87 -12.61 4.42
CA GLY A 64 -3.81 -13.06 5.32
C GLY A 64 -4.21 -13.13 6.80
N LEU A 65 -5.31 -12.49 7.22
CA LEU A 65 -5.97 -12.73 8.50
C LEU A 65 -7.28 -13.49 8.24
N GLU A 66 -7.14 -14.81 8.12
CA GLU A 66 -8.24 -15.75 7.93
C GLU A 66 -9.24 -15.65 9.08
N ASP A 67 -10.53 -15.80 8.76
CA ASP A 67 -11.68 -15.77 9.67
C ASP A 67 -11.87 -14.50 10.54
N ALA A 68 -10.99 -13.50 10.42
CA ALA A 68 -11.11 -12.25 11.15
C ALA A 68 -12.17 -11.33 10.50
N VAL A 69 -13.37 -11.24 11.08
CA VAL A 69 -14.38 -10.23 10.69
C VAL A 69 -14.18 -8.90 11.43
N TYR A 70 -13.62 -8.99 12.62
CA TYR A 70 -13.34 -7.88 13.51
C TYR A 70 -11.83 -7.79 13.80
N ILE A 71 -11.36 -6.56 13.96
CA ILE A 71 -9.97 -6.25 14.28
C ILE A 71 -9.89 -5.17 15.35
N GLN A 72 -8.76 -5.10 16.02
CA GLN A 72 -8.33 -3.94 16.80
C GLN A 72 -7.18 -3.22 16.08
N ILE A 73 -7.15 -1.90 16.20
CA ILE A 73 -6.07 -1.05 15.69
C ILE A 73 -5.36 -0.43 16.89
N LEU A 74 -4.05 -0.63 16.98
CA LEU A 74 -3.19 -0.04 18.00
C LEU A 74 -2.22 0.93 17.32
N VAL A 75 -1.95 2.08 17.93
CA VAL A 75 -1.01 3.07 17.41
C VAL A 75 0.00 3.40 18.49
N ASN A 76 1.28 3.28 18.15
CA ASN A 76 2.37 3.80 18.95
C ASN A 76 2.77 5.17 18.38
N GLN A 77 2.60 6.22 19.20
CA GLN A 77 2.85 7.60 18.80
C GLN A 77 4.34 7.95 18.78
N ASP A 78 5.19 7.20 19.46
CA ASP A 78 6.61 7.51 19.58
C ASP A 78 7.37 6.98 18.37
N ASN A 79 7.27 5.66 18.12
CA ASN A 79 7.92 5.02 16.98
C ASN A 79 7.10 5.07 15.68
N LYS A 80 5.92 5.73 15.71
CA LYS A 80 5.02 5.89 14.56
C LYS A 80 4.65 4.55 13.89
N ARG A 81 4.38 3.50 14.68
CA ARG A 81 3.89 2.22 14.17
C ARG A 81 2.41 2.02 14.45
N MET A 82 1.72 1.35 13.52
CA MET A 82 0.33 0.93 13.69
C MET A 82 0.22 -0.59 13.58
N VAL A 83 -0.44 -1.22 14.55
CA VAL A 83 -0.66 -2.67 14.59
C VAL A 83 -2.13 -2.97 14.33
N VAL A 84 -2.39 -4.03 13.57
CA VAL A 84 -3.72 -4.58 13.34
C VAL A 84 -3.74 -6.05 13.72
N ARG A 85 -4.60 -6.40 14.68
CA ARG A 85 -4.77 -7.78 15.15
C ARG A 85 -6.24 -8.20 15.11
N LYS A 86 -6.49 -9.51 15.05
CA LYS A 86 -7.84 -10.08 15.10
C LYS A 86 -8.47 -9.89 16.49
N CYS A 87 -9.78 -9.76 16.54
CA CYS A 87 -10.54 -9.77 17.79
C CYS A 87 -11.95 -10.30 17.55
N GLU A 88 -12.71 -10.52 18.62
CA GLU A 88 -14.11 -10.92 18.56
C GLU A 88 -15.05 -9.71 18.41
N GLU A 89 -16.29 -9.97 17.99
CA GLU A 89 -17.32 -8.92 17.81
C GLU A 89 -17.63 -8.17 19.11
N ASN A 90 -17.59 -8.87 20.25
CA ASN A 90 -17.94 -8.33 21.56
C ASN A 90 -16.73 -7.76 22.31
N ASP A 91 -15.53 -7.86 21.73
CA ASP A 91 -14.35 -7.27 22.34
C ASP A 91 -14.45 -5.76 22.35
N LYS A 92 -13.86 -5.15 23.38
CA LYS A 92 -13.79 -3.70 23.47
C LYS A 92 -13.05 -3.15 22.25
N ASP A 93 -13.58 -2.08 21.68
CA ASP A 93 -13.00 -1.35 20.55
C ASP A 93 -12.86 -2.21 19.26
N ALA A 94 -13.67 -3.26 19.13
CA ALA A 94 -13.73 -4.10 17.93
C ALA A 94 -14.22 -3.33 16.69
N LEU A 95 -13.47 -3.42 15.59
CA LEU A 95 -13.77 -2.75 14.33
C LEU A 95 -14.05 -3.75 13.22
N ARG A 96 -15.26 -3.69 12.65
CA ARG A 96 -15.63 -4.51 11.49
C ARG A 96 -14.94 -4.01 10.21
N TRP A 97 -13.86 -4.66 9.81
CA TRP A 97 -13.02 -4.28 8.66
C TRP A 97 -13.34 -5.00 7.35
N CYS A 98 -14.13 -6.07 7.37
CA CYS A 98 -14.59 -6.77 6.18
C CYS A 98 -16.06 -7.13 6.25
N ILE A 99 -16.64 -7.36 5.07
CA ILE A 99 -17.96 -7.95 4.91
C ILE A 99 -17.74 -9.40 4.49
N GLU A 100 -18.26 -10.31 5.30
CA GLU A 100 -18.27 -11.74 5.00
C GLU A 100 -19.60 -12.13 4.38
N LYS A 101 -19.51 -12.84 3.25
CA LYS A 101 -20.62 -13.52 2.59
C LYS A 101 -20.23 -14.99 2.43
N PRO A 102 -21.20 -15.92 2.26
CA PRO A 102 -20.91 -17.36 2.20
C PRO A 102 -19.81 -17.77 1.20
N ASP A 103 -19.65 -17.01 0.11
CA ASP A 103 -18.70 -17.30 -0.96
C ASP A 103 -17.47 -16.36 -0.97
N LYS A 104 -17.53 -15.19 -0.30
CA LYS A 104 -16.50 -14.15 -0.42
C LYS A 104 -16.38 -13.25 0.81
N ARG A 105 -15.14 -12.97 1.22
CA ARG A 105 -14.79 -11.88 2.13
C ARG A 105 -14.29 -10.67 1.33
N LYS A 106 -14.86 -9.49 1.61
CA LYS A 106 -14.50 -8.24 0.95
C LYS A 106 -14.12 -7.18 1.97
N SER A 107 -13.01 -6.49 1.73
CA SER A 107 -12.62 -5.33 2.54
C SER A 107 -13.72 -4.27 2.59
N ARG A 108 -13.88 -3.66 3.76
CA ARG A 108 -14.85 -2.60 4.04
C ARG A 108 -14.12 -1.27 4.23
N LYS A 109 -14.64 -0.21 3.61
CA LYS A 109 -14.24 1.16 3.94
C LYS A 109 -14.76 1.49 5.34
N MET A 110 -13.85 1.78 6.27
CA MET A 110 -14.20 2.15 7.63
C MET A 110 -14.15 3.68 7.77
N SER A 111 -15.29 4.30 8.07
CA SER A 111 -15.39 5.75 8.30
C SER A 111 -14.89 6.12 9.70
N ASN A 112 -13.98 7.09 9.81
CA ASN A 112 -13.25 7.35 11.06
C ASN A 112 -12.68 8.78 11.18
N LYS A 113 -13.54 9.80 11.10
CA LYS A 113 -13.14 11.23 11.08
C LYS A 113 -12.14 11.62 12.17
N LEU A 114 -12.36 11.19 13.41
CA LEU A 114 -11.50 11.60 14.54
C LEU A 114 -10.14 10.91 14.49
N PHE A 115 -10.13 9.58 14.30
CA PHE A 115 -8.89 8.82 14.17
C PHE A 115 -8.01 9.35 13.03
N SER A 116 -8.58 9.55 11.85
CA SER A 116 -7.83 10.11 10.73
C SER A 116 -7.33 11.53 11.01
N ALA A 117 -8.12 12.39 11.67
CA ALA A 117 -7.64 13.72 12.04
C ALA A 117 -6.42 13.65 12.97
N MET A 118 -6.44 12.78 13.99
CA MET A 118 -5.30 12.57 14.89
C MET A 118 -4.06 12.05 14.14
N MET A 119 -4.24 11.11 13.21
CA MET A 119 -3.14 10.58 12.40
C MET A 119 -2.53 11.66 11.49
N TYR A 120 -3.37 12.49 10.86
CA TYR A 120 -2.88 13.56 9.98
C TYR A 120 -2.13 14.64 10.77
N ASP A 121 -2.62 15.01 11.95
CA ASP A 121 -1.97 15.96 12.83
C ASP A 121 -0.63 15.42 13.36
N MET A 122 -0.64 14.20 13.89
CA MET A 122 0.55 13.50 14.40
C MET A 122 1.67 13.39 13.35
N MET A 123 1.32 13.21 12.09
CA MET A 123 2.28 13.01 10.99
C MET A 123 2.54 14.26 10.15
N GLY A 124 1.86 15.38 10.43
CA GLY A 124 1.94 16.59 9.60
C GLY A 124 1.46 16.38 8.15
N TRP A 125 0.53 15.45 7.94
CA TRP A 125 0.08 15.07 6.60
C TRP A 125 -0.84 16.12 5.98
N ASN A 126 -0.65 16.36 4.68
CA ASN A 126 -1.55 17.18 3.89
C ASN A 126 -2.91 16.49 3.74
N THR A 127 -3.95 17.22 4.14
CA THR A 127 -5.33 16.74 4.18
C THR A 127 -6.00 16.57 2.81
N ASP A 128 -5.40 17.10 1.74
CA ASP A 128 -5.82 16.89 0.34
C ASP A 128 -5.14 15.68 -0.31
N CYS A 129 -4.32 14.96 0.45
CA CYS A 129 -3.72 13.70 0.04
C CYS A 129 -4.40 12.51 0.74
N ARG A 130 -4.08 11.31 0.25
CA ARG A 130 -4.31 10.04 0.93
C ARG A 130 -2.99 9.28 0.98
N TYR A 131 -2.81 8.50 2.02
CA TYR A 131 -1.55 7.84 2.34
C TYR A 131 -1.76 6.33 2.28
N LYS A 132 -0.95 5.64 1.50
CA LYS A 132 -0.93 4.19 1.43
C LYS A 132 0.33 3.70 2.12
N ILE A 133 0.18 2.70 2.96
CA ILE A 133 1.24 2.18 3.81
C ILE A 133 1.28 0.68 3.61
N LEU A 134 2.46 0.15 3.34
CA LEU A 134 2.69 -1.27 3.21
C LEU A 134 2.81 -1.89 4.60
N GLY A 135 2.25 -3.08 4.76
CA GLY A 135 2.22 -3.80 6.02
C GLY A 135 3.03 -5.08 5.95
N HIS A 136 3.61 -5.44 7.09
CA HIS A 136 4.29 -6.71 7.29
C HIS A 136 3.41 -7.64 8.14
N LYS A 137 3.19 -8.85 7.66
CA LYS A 137 2.52 -9.91 8.43
C LYS A 137 3.55 -10.54 9.37
N ILE A 138 3.26 -10.57 10.66
CA ILE A 138 4.09 -11.26 11.65
C ILE A 138 3.25 -12.21 12.49
N THR A 139 3.93 -13.17 13.12
CA THR A 139 3.36 -14.04 14.14
C THR A 139 4.14 -13.84 15.43
N HIS A 140 3.42 -13.56 16.52
CA HIS A 140 3.98 -13.39 17.85
C HIS A 140 3.04 -14.03 18.87
N GLU A 141 3.56 -14.89 19.75
CA GLU A 141 2.75 -15.61 20.76
C GLU A 141 1.52 -16.33 20.15
N ASP A 142 1.71 -17.01 19.01
CA ASP A 142 0.65 -17.66 18.22
C ASP A 142 -0.46 -16.73 17.70
N GLU A 143 -0.32 -15.41 17.88
CA GLU A 143 -1.18 -14.40 17.30
C GLU A 143 -0.58 -13.87 15.99
N THR A 144 -1.39 -13.89 14.94
CA THR A 144 -1.04 -13.28 13.65
C THR A 144 -1.54 -11.85 13.60
N MET A 145 -0.66 -10.92 13.21
CA MET A 145 -0.98 -9.49 13.13
C MET A 145 -0.25 -8.81 11.98
N TYR A 146 -0.68 -7.60 11.64
CA TYR A 146 0.01 -6.71 10.70
C TYR A 146 0.67 -5.54 11.44
N ILE A 147 1.89 -5.21 11.03
CA ILE A 147 2.57 -3.97 11.43
C ILE A 147 2.69 -3.06 10.21
N PHE A 148 2.28 -1.81 10.37
CA PHE A 148 2.42 -0.74 9.38
C PHE A 148 3.33 0.34 9.94
N ASP A 149 4.41 0.66 9.22
CA ASP A 149 5.30 1.78 9.55
C ASP A 149 4.72 3.07 8.96
N LEU A 150 4.34 4.03 9.82
CA LEU A 150 3.70 5.26 9.37
C LEU A 150 4.69 6.25 8.74
N LEU A 151 6.00 6.01 8.82
CA LEU A 151 7.01 6.84 8.16
C LEU A 151 7.20 6.42 6.69
N GLU A 152 7.02 5.13 6.38
CA GLU A 152 7.13 4.55 5.04
C GLU A 152 5.79 4.63 4.29
N THR A 153 5.41 5.84 3.85
CA THR A 153 4.12 6.06 3.16
C THR A 153 4.25 6.48 1.69
N GLU A 154 3.39 5.90 0.86
CA GLU A 154 3.08 6.36 -0.50
C GLU A 154 1.99 7.43 -0.45
N ILE A 155 2.27 8.63 -0.95
CA ILE A 155 1.33 9.75 -0.95
C ILE A 155 0.61 9.83 -2.30
N PHE A 156 -0.70 10.03 -2.28
CA PHE A 156 -1.48 10.26 -3.49
C PHE A 156 -2.40 11.46 -3.32
N MET A 157 -2.54 12.29 -4.35
CA MET A 157 -3.52 13.38 -4.33
C MET A 157 -4.95 12.81 -4.31
N ASP A 158 -5.80 13.33 -3.42
CA ASP A 158 -7.22 12.99 -3.36
C ASP A 158 -8.02 14.04 -4.14
N THR A 159 -8.10 13.92 -5.47
CA THR A 159 -8.95 14.86 -6.21
C THR A 159 -10.41 14.67 -5.80
N LYS A 160 -10.99 15.75 -5.27
CA LYS A 160 -12.43 15.84 -4.98
C LYS A 160 -13.17 15.56 -6.29
N ARG A 161 -13.88 14.44 -6.38
CA ARG A 161 -14.84 14.22 -7.48
C ARG A 161 -15.87 15.35 -7.37
N LYS A 162 -15.92 16.26 -8.35
CA LYS A 162 -17.07 17.16 -8.49
C LYS A 162 -18.33 16.28 -8.59
N LYS A 163 -19.29 16.51 -7.70
CA LYS A 163 -20.61 15.88 -7.78
C LYS A 163 -21.21 16.29 -9.13
N LYS A 164 -21.53 15.33 -10.00
CA LYS A 164 -22.43 15.61 -11.12
C LYS A 164 -23.76 16.06 -10.51
N ALA A 165 -24.17 17.29 -10.78
CA ALA A 165 -25.53 17.72 -10.48
C ALA A 165 -26.47 16.84 -11.31
N ASN A 166 -27.40 16.14 -10.67
CA ASN A 166 -28.41 15.35 -11.34
C ASN A 166 -29.52 16.33 -11.76
N PRO A 167 -29.85 16.50 -13.05
CA PRO A 167 -30.78 17.54 -13.51
C PRO A 167 -32.25 17.10 -13.49
N ASP A 168 -32.64 16.12 -12.67
CA ASP A 168 -34.04 15.69 -12.57
C ASP A 168 -34.67 16.16 -11.26
N SER A 169 -35.02 17.44 -11.24
CA SER A 169 -36.14 17.94 -10.45
C SER A 169 -36.66 19.21 -11.10
N LEU A 170 -37.68 19.09 -11.95
CA LEU A 170 -38.88 19.94 -12.05
C LEU A 170 -39.73 19.52 -13.26
N GLU A 171 -41.03 19.40 -13.05
CA GLU A 171 -42.03 18.84 -13.95
C GLU A 171 -42.51 19.81 -15.07
N LYS A 172 -42.76 19.22 -16.25
CA LYS A 172 -43.76 19.50 -17.31
C LYS A 172 -43.99 20.93 -17.86
N ASN A 173 -43.71 21.10 -19.16
CA ASN A 173 -44.75 21.31 -20.18
C ASN A 173 -44.21 21.01 -21.61
N GLU A 174 -45.13 20.57 -22.47
CA GLU A 174 -44.95 19.95 -23.78
C GLU A 174 -44.54 20.93 -24.90
N GLU A 175 -43.65 20.51 -25.81
CA GLU A 175 -43.93 20.32 -27.25
C GLU A 175 -42.69 19.80 -28.00
N LEU A 176 -42.91 18.84 -28.91
CA LEU A 176 -41.93 18.24 -29.85
C LEU A 176 -41.26 19.30 -30.72
N VAL A 177 -39.95 19.20 -31.00
CA VAL A 177 -39.40 18.89 -32.35
C VAL A 177 -37.92 18.45 -32.29
N THR A 178 -37.62 17.35 -33.00
CA THR A 178 -36.37 16.96 -33.71
C THR A 178 -35.02 16.85 -32.97
N ALA A 179 -34.47 15.64 -33.10
CA ALA A 179 -33.12 15.25 -32.73
C ALA A 179 -32.05 15.98 -33.55
N GLU A 180 -31.07 16.58 -32.86
CA GLU A 180 -29.67 16.62 -33.26
C GLU A 180 -28.79 16.51 -32.01
N THR A 181 -27.79 15.63 -32.06
CA THR A 181 -26.87 15.35 -30.96
C THR A 181 -25.73 16.36 -31.01
N ASP A 182 -25.94 17.55 -30.46
CA ASP A 182 -24.88 18.53 -30.29
C ASP A 182 -24.23 18.38 -28.90
N GLN A 183 -23.12 17.64 -28.87
CA GLN A 183 -22.23 17.61 -27.71
C GLN A 183 -21.50 18.96 -27.64
N THR A 184 -21.86 19.76 -26.63
CA THR A 184 -21.28 21.08 -26.38
C THR A 184 -19.78 20.97 -26.01
N PRO A 185 -18.91 21.89 -26.43
CA PRO A 185 -17.45 21.85 -26.16
C PRO A 185 -17.08 21.74 -24.67
N GLU A 186 -17.95 22.23 -23.78
CA GLU A 186 -17.76 22.21 -22.32
C GLU A 186 -17.82 20.78 -21.73
N GLN A 187 -18.68 19.91 -22.26
CA GLN A 187 -18.81 18.53 -21.79
C GLN A 187 -17.55 17.71 -22.14
N ASN A 188 -16.94 18.00 -23.29
CA ASN A 188 -15.71 17.35 -23.75
C ASN A 188 -14.49 17.80 -22.90
N GLN A 189 -14.41 19.09 -22.54
CA GLN A 189 -13.37 19.59 -21.65
C GLN A 189 -13.48 19.04 -20.22
N GLU A 190 -14.71 18.90 -19.69
CA GLU A 190 -14.92 18.32 -18.36
C GLU A 190 -14.56 16.82 -18.31
N GLU A 191 -14.85 16.06 -19.37
CA GLU A 191 -14.45 14.66 -19.47
C GLU A 191 -12.92 14.50 -19.58
N ILE A 192 -12.25 15.33 -20.37
CA ILE A 192 -10.78 15.36 -20.48
C ILE A 192 -10.16 15.70 -19.12
N ALA A 193 -10.66 16.74 -18.44
CA ALA A 193 -10.19 17.12 -17.11
C ALA A 193 -10.41 15.99 -16.08
N ALA A 194 -11.54 15.29 -16.14
CA ALA A 194 -11.83 14.14 -15.27
C ALA A 194 -10.89 12.95 -15.55
N LYS A 195 -10.54 12.68 -16.81
CA LYS A 195 -9.55 11.64 -17.19
C LYS A 195 -8.15 12.01 -16.70
N VAL A 196 -7.73 13.27 -16.85
CA VAL A 196 -6.44 13.78 -16.35
C VAL A 196 -6.39 13.70 -14.82
N ALA A 197 -7.44 14.14 -14.12
CA ALA A 197 -7.53 14.05 -12.65
C ALA A 197 -7.48 12.59 -12.16
N ARG A 198 -8.13 11.65 -12.87
CA ARG A 198 -8.03 10.21 -12.56
C ARG A 198 -6.61 9.68 -12.75
N LYS A 199 -5.89 10.14 -13.78
CA LYS A 199 -4.49 9.76 -14.02
C LYS A 199 -3.59 10.31 -12.92
N LEU A 200 -3.71 11.59 -12.58
CA LEU A 200 -2.96 12.23 -11.50
C LEU A 200 -3.23 11.58 -10.14
N ASN A 201 -4.47 11.18 -9.84
CA ASN A 201 -4.77 10.45 -8.62
C ASN A 201 -4.07 9.10 -8.51
N ARG A 202 -3.73 8.44 -9.63
CA ARG A 202 -3.06 7.14 -9.62
C ARG A 202 -1.55 7.24 -9.53
N ILE A 203 -1.00 8.44 -9.74
CA ILE A 203 0.44 8.68 -9.68
C ILE A 203 0.77 9.03 -8.23
N PRO A 204 1.68 8.27 -7.58
CA PRO A 204 2.17 8.65 -6.26
C PRO A 204 2.93 9.98 -6.36
N PHE A 205 2.66 10.87 -5.43
CA PHE A 205 3.35 12.14 -5.26
C PHE A 205 4.49 11.93 -4.26
N TYR A 206 5.71 12.29 -4.65
CA TYR A 206 6.88 12.16 -3.79
C TYR A 206 7.37 13.55 -3.35
N PRO A 207 7.97 13.66 -2.14
CA PRO A 207 8.74 14.84 -1.74
C PRO A 207 9.75 15.23 -2.82
N LYS A 208 10.01 16.54 -2.96
CA LYS A 208 10.90 17.09 -4.00
C LYS A 208 12.29 16.46 -3.97
N ASP A 209 12.77 16.15 -2.76
CA ASP A 209 14.11 15.60 -2.53
C ASP A 209 14.27 14.15 -3.01
N TRP A 210 13.18 13.47 -3.40
CA TRP A 210 13.21 12.11 -3.93
C TRP A 210 13.16 12.07 -5.47
N LYS A 211 12.98 13.22 -6.12
CA LYS A 211 12.79 13.29 -7.58
C LYS A 211 13.98 12.73 -8.37
N ASP A 212 15.18 12.82 -7.78
CA ASP A 212 16.45 12.45 -8.42
C ASP A 212 17.16 11.27 -7.71
N SER A 213 16.41 10.46 -6.93
CA SER A 213 16.96 9.28 -6.23
C SER A 213 16.01 8.08 -6.28
N PHE A 214 16.57 6.87 -6.41
CA PHE A 214 15.80 5.62 -6.32
C PHE A 214 15.58 5.17 -4.87
N GLY A 215 16.35 5.71 -3.91
CA GLY A 215 16.22 5.39 -2.50
C GLY A 215 17.45 5.76 -1.68
N LEU A 216 17.70 4.99 -0.62
CA LEU A 216 18.89 5.14 0.21
C LEU A 216 20.07 4.40 -0.42
N SER A 217 21.29 4.83 -0.11
CA SER A 217 22.48 4.00 -0.42
C SER A 217 22.39 2.65 0.30
N VAL A 218 23.11 1.64 -0.21
CA VAL A 218 23.13 0.31 0.41
C VAL A 218 23.61 0.36 1.86
N GLU A 219 24.55 1.23 2.19
CA GLU A 219 25.06 1.42 3.55
C GLU A 219 24.02 2.05 4.49
N GLU A 220 23.40 3.16 4.07
CA GLU A 220 22.35 3.83 4.84
C GLU A 220 21.14 2.92 5.05
N HIS A 221 20.77 2.14 4.03
CA HIS A 221 19.68 1.17 4.13
C HIS A 221 19.97 0.07 5.16
N LYS A 222 21.21 -0.47 5.21
CA LYS A 222 21.62 -1.44 6.24
C LYS A 222 21.51 -0.85 7.64
N LYS A 223 22.01 0.38 7.82
CA LYS A 223 21.93 1.09 9.10
C LYS A 223 20.48 1.35 9.54
N ALA A 224 19.61 1.73 8.60
CA ALA A 224 18.19 1.94 8.88
C ALA A 224 17.47 0.64 9.33
N LEU A 225 17.82 -0.51 8.74
CA LEU A 225 17.30 -1.81 9.15
C LEU A 225 17.72 -2.20 10.57
N GLU A 226 18.99 -1.98 10.92
CA GLU A 226 19.52 -2.27 12.26
C GLU A 226 18.80 -1.46 13.34
N THR A 227 18.59 -0.16 13.08
CA THR A 227 17.94 0.75 14.02
C THR A 227 16.48 0.33 14.29
N ASN A 228 15.76 -0.11 13.25
CA ASN A 228 14.37 -0.54 13.35
C ASN A 228 14.15 -1.84 14.13
N LEU A 229 15.15 -2.73 14.16
CA LEU A 229 15.10 -3.98 14.91
C LEU A 229 15.28 -3.75 16.42
N THR A 230 16.13 -2.79 16.78
CA THR A 230 16.48 -2.48 18.18
C THR A 230 15.47 -1.57 18.88
N ASP A 231 14.74 -0.72 18.14
CA ASP A 231 13.78 0.21 18.73
C ASP A 231 12.36 -0.40 18.83
N GLY A 232 11.96 -0.71 20.07
CA GLY A 232 10.58 -1.08 20.41
C GLY A 232 10.30 -2.57 20.64
N TYR A 233 11.29 -3.45 20.55
CA TYR A 233 11.20 -4.82 21.08
C TYR A 233 11.89 -4.87 22.43
N ILE A 234 11.17 -5.27 23.49
CA ILE A 234 11.81 -5.63 24.75
C ILE A 234 12.56 -6.94 24.49
N GLU A 235 13.88 -6.91 24.45
CA GLU A 235 14.69 -8.13 24.62
C GLU A 235 14.44 -8.65 26.03
N PHE A 236 13.48 -9.57 26.17
CA PHE A 236 13.49 -10.44 27.34
C PHE A 236 14.61 -11.44 27.14
N SER A 237 15.77 -11.15 27.74
CA SER A 237 16.81 -12.15 27.97
C SER A 237 16.15 -13.32 28.70
N ALA A 238 16.02 -14.45 28.02
CA ALA A 238 15.61 -15.71 28.63
C ALA A 238 16.66 -16.11 29.67
N THR A 239 16.48 -15.62 30.89
CA THR A 239 17.28 -16.03 32.03
C THR A 239 16.67 -17.35 32.47
N ARG A 240 17.40 -18.44 32.19
CA ARG A 240 17.14 -19.76 32.73
C ARG A 240 17.56 -19.83 34.19
#